data_AF-A0A6A3J970-F1
#
_entry.id   AF-A0A6A3J970-F1
#
_cell.length_a   1.000
_cell.length_b   1.000
_cell.length_c   1.000
_cell.angle_alpha   90.00
_cell.angle_beta   90.00
_cell.angle_gamma   90.00
#
_symmetry.space_group_name_H-M   'P 1'
#
loop_
_entity.id
_entity.type
_entity.pdbx_description
1 polymer ?
#
loop_
_entity_poly.entity_id
_entity_poly.type
_entity_poly.pdbx_seq_one_letter_code
_entity_poly.pdbx_strand_id
1 'polypeptide(L)'
;MLHVVAGLIATLLASMQPATSSTTTECWGTEKQTSGYIDLPNRLSNLLNIGLRVLLYAGDADILCNIYATEATAKKLKWSGAPGFNAVQERPYLTSSGITDAGSVQSYSHLTFVKVHEAGHMVPGDQPKLALDMITKFIHNQTF
;
A
#
# COMPACT_ATOMS: atom_id res chain seq x y z
N MET A 1 -6.64 -42.34 47.08
CA MET A 1 -5.97 -42.87 45.87
C MET A 1 -6.97 -43.75 45.15
N LEU A 2 -7.53 -43.25 44.03
CA LEU A 2 -7.24 -43.77 42.67
C LEU A 2 -7.91 -45.16 42.51
N HIS A 3 -9.06 -45.33 41.85
CA HIS A 3 -9.27 -45.20 40.41
C HIS A 3 -10.78 -45.23 40.07
N VAL A 4 -11.39 -44.08 39.79
CA VAL A 4 -12.68 -43.98 39.06
C VAL A 4 -12.55 -42.84 38.05
N VAL A 5 -11.62 -42.99 37.09
CA VAL A 5 -11.47 -42.08 35.95
C VAL A 5 -11.16 -42.92 34.71
N ALA A 6 -12.13 -43.72 34.29
CA ALA A 6 -12.12 -44.36 32.98
C ALA A 6 -13.57 -44.69 32.62
N GLY A 7 -14.17 -43.97 31.67
CA GLY A 7 -15.32 -44.53 30.95
C GLY A 7 -16.46 -43.62 30.50
N LEU A 8 -16.52 -42.31 30.78
CA LEU A 8 -17.73 -41.53 30.45
C LEU A 8 -17.53 -40.09 29.94
N ILE A 9 -16.46 -39.80 29.18
CA ILE A 9 -16.38 -38.58 28.35
C ILE A 9 -15.92 -38.95 26.93
N ALA A 10 -16.59 -39.96 26.37
CA ALA A 10 -16.48 -40.35 24.97
C ALA A 10 -17.84 -40.11 24.27
N THR A 11 -18.48 -38.97 24.50
CA THR A 11 -19.71 -38.56 23.78
C THR A 11 -20.05 -37.09 24.02
N LEU A 12 -19.11 -36.18 23.76
CA LEU A 12 -19.50 -34.80 23.39
C LEU A 12 -19.37 -34.69 21.88
N LEU A 13 -20.27 -35.42 21.19
CA LEU A 13 -20.60 -35.13 19.81
C LEU A 13 -21.22 -33.73 19.71
N ALA A 14 -21.02 -33.13 18.54
CA ALA A 14 -21.85 -32.08 17.96
C ALA A 14 -21.59 -30.63 18.42
N SER A 15 -20.50 -30.05 17.91
CA SER A 15 -20.67 -28.94 16.97
C SER A 15 -19.47 -28.81 16.03
N MET A 16 -19.14 -29.90 15.32
CA MET A 16 -18.68 -29.74 13.95
C MET A 16 -19.91 -29.36 13.13
N GLN A 17 -20.34 -28.11 13.22
CA GLN A 17 -21.30 -27.54 12.30
C GLN A 17 -20.53 -26.82 11.19
N PRO A 18 -21.04 -26.93 9.95
CA PRO A 18 -20.30 -26.69 8.72
C PRO A 18 -20.02 -25.21 8.54
N ALA A 19 -19.17 -24.91 7.56
CA ALA A 19 -18.99 -23.58 7.01
C ALA A 19 -20.35 -22.97 6.59
N THR A 20 -21.02 -22.32 7.52
CA THR A 20 -22.15 -21.42 7.26
C THR A 20 -22.06 -20.27 8.25
N SER A 21 -21.14 -19.34 8.00
CA SER A 21 -21.34 -17.96 8.39
C SER A 21 -21.00 -17.10 7.21
N SER A 22 -21.94 -16.22 6.86
CA SER A 22 -21.79 -15.07 6.00
C SER A 22 -20.79 -14.07 6.62
N THR A 23 -19.54 -14.48 6.79
CA THR A 23 -18.45 -13.64 7.24
C THR A 23 -17.64 -13.24 6.02
N THR A 24 -17.71 -11.96 5.67
CA THR A 24 -16.76 -11.33 4.74
C THR A 24 -15.40 -11.31 5.41
N THR A 25 -14.58 -12.33 5.23
CA THR A 25 -13.17 -12.28 5.62
C THR A 25 -12.37 -11.71 4.45
N GLU A 26 -11.58 -10.67 4.72
CA GLU A 26 -10.91 -9.84 3.71
C GLU A 26 -9.79 -10.58 2.98
N CYS A 27 -8.97 -11.36 3.70
CA CYS A 27 -7.88 -12.15 3.13
C CYS A 27 -7.92 -13.58 3.69
N TRP A 28 -8.32 -14.55 2.86
CA TRP A 28 -8.26 -15.97 3.21
C TRP A 28 -6.91 -16.57 2.83
N GLY A 29 -6.19 -17.16 3.78
CA GLY A 29 -4.89 -17.82 3.58
C GLY A 29 -4.92 -19.12 2.76
N THR A 30 -5.98 -19.37 1.99
CA THR A 30 -6.13 -20.56 1.13
C THR A 30 -5.65 -20.31 -0.31
N GLU A 31 -5.45 -19.05 -0.71
CA GLU A 31 -4.82 -18.73 -1.99
C GLU A 31 -3.31 -18.97 -1.88
N LYS A 32 -2.78 -19.86 -2.74
CA LYS A 32 -1.34 -20.01 -2.88
C LYS A 32 -0.76 -18.67 -3.33
N GLN A 33 -0.11 -17.96 -2.41
CA GLN A 33 0.84 -16.91 -2.72
C GLN A 33 1.99 -17.58 -3.50
N THR A 34 1.83 -17.73 -4.82
CA THR A 34 2.93 -18.16 -5.67
C THR A 34 3.96 -17.05 -5.57
N SER A 35 5.06 -17.35 -4.87
CA SER A 35 6.24 -16.50 -4.76
C SER A 35 6.96 -16.49 -6.12
N GLY A 36 6.28 -15.93 -7.13
CA GLY A 36 6.93 -15.51 -8.35
C GLY A 36 7.67 -14.21 -8.02
N TYR A 37 8.96 -14.14 -8.34
CA TYR A 37 9.69 -12.89 -8.28
C TYR A 37 9.09 -11.93 -9.31
N ILE A 38 8.16 -11.07 -8.89
CA ILE A 38 7.61 -10.03 -9.74
C ILE A 38 8.62 -8.90 -9.79
N ASP A 39 9.20 -8.69 -10.98
CA ASP A 39 10.08 -7.57 -11.24
C ASP A 39 9.28 -6.27 -11.43
N LEU A 40 8.76 -5.76 -10.32
CA LEU A 40 7.97 -4.55 -10.28
C LEU A 40 8.74 -3.31 -10.80
N PRO A 41 10.03 -3.09 -10.46
CA PRO A 41 10.77 -1.93 -10.98
C PRO A 41 10.85 -1.89 -12.50
N ASN A 42 11.10 -3.02 -13.17
CA ASN A 42 11.14 -3.05 -14.64
C ASN A 42 9.76 -2.85 -15.25
N ARG A 43 8.70 -3.39 -14.65
CA ARG A 43 7.32 -3.13 -15.09
C ARG A 43 6.94 -1.65 -14.98
N LEU A 44 7.25 -1.00 -13.86
CA LEU A 44 7.01 0.44 -13.67
C LEU A 44 7.83 1.28 -14.66
N SER A 45 9.09 0.91 -14.88
CA SER A 45 9.96 1.58 -15.86
C SER A 45 9.38 1.50 -17.27
N ASN A 46 8.84 0.35 -17.67
CA ASN A 46 8.17 0.18 -18.96
C ASN A 46 6.92 1.06 -19.09
N LEU A 47 6.08 1.12 -18.05
CA LEU A 47 4.88 1.98 -18.05
C LEU A 47 5.25 3.46 -18.23
N LEU A 48 6.29 3.92 -17.53
CA LEU A 48 6.80 5.28 -17.65
C LEU A 48 7.36 5.56 -19.07
N ASN A 49 8.10 4.61 -19.65
CA ASN A 49 8.69 4.77 -20.99
C ASN A 49 7.64 4.80 -22.12
N ILE A 50 6.46 4.21 -21.92
CA ILE A 50 5.33 4.33 -22.86
C ILE A 50 4.43 5.55 -22.57
N GLY A 51 4.82 6.42 -21.63
CA GLY A 51 4.14 7.68 -21.33
C GLY A 51 2.95 7.57 -20.36
N LEU A 52 2.79 6.43 -19.66
CA LEU A 52 1.76 6.30 -18.64
C LEU A 52 2.21 6.96 -17.33
N ARG A 53 1.25 7.63 -16.67
CA ARG A 53 1.48 8.25 -15.37
C ARG A 53 1.48 7.20 -14.27
N VAL A 54 2.46 7.28 -13.38
CA VAL A 54 2.62 6.41 -12.21
C VAL A 54 2.61 7.28 -10.96
N LEU A 55 1.72 6.93 -10.02
CA LEU A 55 1.69 7.47 -8.67
C LEU A 55 2.17 6.39 -7.71
N LEU A 56 3.24 6.68 -6.99
CA LEU A 56 3.67 5.93 -5.81
C LEU A 56 3.30 6.74 -4.56
N TYR A 57 2.78 6.08 -3.54
CA TYR A 57 2.53 6.73 -2.26
C TYR A 57 2.79 5.76 -1.12
N ALA A 58 3.25 6.30 0.01
CA ALA A 58 3.48 5.52 1.23
C ALA A 58 3.23 6.41 2.45
N GLY A 59 2.67 5.81 3.50
CA GLY A 59 2.52 6.45 4.79
C GLY A 59 3.84 6.41 5.58
N ASP A 60 4.18 7.50 6.26
CA ASP A 60 5.42 7.62 7.03
C ASP A 60 5.50 6.77 8.31
N ALA A 61 4.36 6.23 8.76
CA ALA A 61 4.25 5.30 9.89
C ALA A 61 4.17 3.83 9.47
N ASP A 62 4.34 3.48 8.18
CA ASP A 62 4.39 2.09 7.72
C ASP A 62 5.77 1.46 7.94
N ILE A 63 5.82 0.41 8.77
CA ILE A 63 7.04 -0.35 9.05
C ILE A 63 7.30 -1.41 7.96
N LEU A 64 6.25 -1.99 7.38
CA LEU A 64 6.35 -3.11 6.43
C LEU A 64 6.75 -2.62 5.02
N CYS A 65 6.09 -1.59 4.52
CA CYS A 65 6.36 -1.00 3.21
C CYS A 65 6.80 0.47 3.35
N ASN A 66 7.87 0.67 4.11
CA ASN A 66 8.32 2.00 4.52
C ASN A 66 8.64 2.96 3.36
N ILE A 67 8.55 4.25 3.69
CA ILE A 67 8.79 5.37 2.78
C ILE A 67 10.18 5.32 2.13
N TYR A 68 11.22 4.88 2.86
CA TYR A 68 12.60 4.92 2.39
C TYR A 68 12.86 3.87 1.31
N ALA A 69 12.30 2.67 1.47
CA ALA A 69 12.38 1.60 0.47
C ALA A 69 11.63 1.98 -0.81
N THR A 70 10.45 2.59 -0.65
CA THR A 70 9.63 3.07 -1.77
C THR A 70 10.33 4.23 -2.50
N GLU A 71 10.88 5.19 -1.77
CA GLU A 71 11.65 6.30 -2.32
C GLU A 71 12.90 5.82 -3.07
N ALA A 72 13.67 4.91 -2.47
CA ALA A 72 14.85 4.33 -3.10
C ALA A 72 14.48 3.57 -4.39
N THR A 73 13.31 2.92 -4.41
CA THR A 73 12.79 2.27 -5.62
C THR A 73 12.45 3.29 -6.69
N ALA A 74 11.70 4.34 -6.35
CA ALA A 74 11.32 5.42 -7.27
C ALA A 74 12.55 6.07 -7.94
N LYS A 75 13.60 6.35 -7.16
CA LYS A 75 14.87 6.95 -7.65
C LYS A 75 15.71 6.02 -8.53
N LYS A 76 15.51 4.70 -8.41
CA LYS A 76 16.24 3.66 -9.18
C LYS A 76 15.53 3.22 -10.45
N LEU A 77 14.29 3.65 -10.69
CA LEU A 77 13.55 3.31 -11.91
C LEU A 77 14.32 3.76 -13.16
N LYS A 78 14.38 2.90 -14.18
CA LYS A 78 15.13 3.13 -15.41
C LYS A 78 14.20 3.61 -16.52
N TRP A 79 13.98 4.92 -16.58
CA TRP A 79 13.10 5.53 -17.57
C TRP A 79 13.66 6.86 -18.07
N SER A 80 13.15 7.35 -19.20
CA SER A 80 13.66 8.54 -19.89
C SER A 80 13.70 9.81 -19.01
N GLY A 81 12.77 9.96 -18.07
CA GLY A 81 12.71 11.09 -17.15
C GLY A 81 13.42 10.89 -15.79
N ALA A 82 14.09 9.75 -15.58
CA ALA A 82 14.76 9.46 -14.30
C ALA A 82 15.79 10.53 -13.87
N PRO A 83 16.63 11.10 -14.77
CA PRO A 83 17.54 12.17 -14.37
C PRO A 83 16.82 13.42 -13.83
N GLY A 84 15.69 13.79 -14.44
CA GLY A 84 14.91 14.95 -13.99
C GLY A 84 14.16 14.69 -12.69
N PHE A 85 13.63 13.48 -12.50
CA PHE A 85 13.04 13.08 -11.21
C PHE A 85 14.08 13.11 -10.10
N ASN A 86 15.30 12.63 -10.34
CA ASN A 86 16.36 12.64 -9.33
C ASN A 86 16.96 14.04 -9.08
N ALA A 87 16.77 14.99 -10.00
CA ALA A 87 17.23 16.37 -9.86
C ALA A 87 16.20 17.29 -9.19
N VAL A 88 14.89 16.99 -9.26
CA VAL A 88 13.86 17.82 -8.61
C VAL A 88 13.89 17.63 -7.10
N GLN A 89 13.77 18.73 -6.36
CA GLN A 89 13.70 18.69 -4.92
C GLN A 89 12.31 18.23 -4.44
N GLU A 90 12.29 17.43 -3.39
CA GLU A 90 11.08 17.13 -2.64
C GLU A 90 10.52 18.41 -2.00
N ARG A 91 9.20 18.58 -2.04
CA ARG A 91 8.51 19.76 -1.50
C ARG A 91 7.30 19.37 -0.65
N PRO A 92 6.80 20.26 0.23
CA PRO A 92 5.58 20.01 0.98
C PRO A 92 4.40 19.67 0.04
N TYR A 93 3.58 18.71 0.45
CA TYR A 93 2.37 18.35 -0.30
C TYR A 93 1.27 19.37 0.01
N LEU A 94 0.81 20.09 -1.01
CA LEU A 94 -0.21 21.14 -0.85
C LEU A 94 -1.58 20.60 -1.26
N THR A 95 -2.48 20.48 -0.30
CA THR A 95 -3.82 19.96 -0.59
C THR A 95 -4.77 21.06 -1.04
N SER A 96 -5.74 20.69 -1.88
CA SER A 96 -6.80 21.61 -2.32
C SER A 96 -7.68 22.08 -1.16
N SER A 97 -7.72 21.31 -0.07
CA SER A 97 -8.48 21.56 1.16
C SER A 97 -7.73 22.41 2.20
N GLY A 98 -6.47 22.77 1.95
CA GLY A 98 -5.67 23.59 2.86
C GLY A 98 -5.10 22.83 4.06
N ILE A 99 -4.95 21.51 3.98
CA ILE A 99 -4.26 20.71 5.01
C ILE A 99 -2.77 21.04 4.92
N THR A 100 -2.21 21.55 6.01
CA THR A 100 -0.84 22.08 6.05
C THR A 100 0.20 21.01 6.36
N ASP A 101 -0.20 19.88 6.93
CA ASP A 101 0.70 18.81 7.38
C ASP A 101 0.39 17.50 6.63
N ALA A 102 0.38 17.59 5.30
CA ALA A 102 0.01 16.48 4.43
C ALA A 102 1.18 15.55 4.06
N GLY A 103 2.39 15.87 4.54
CA GLY A 103 3.64 15.25 4.15
C GLY A 103 4.30 15.95 2.96
N SER A 104 4.90 15.17 2.05
CA SER A 104 5.73 15.71 0.97
C SER A 104 5.51 15.00 -0.37
N VAL A 105 5.91 15.67 -1.44
CA VAL A 105 5.79 15.17 -2.81
C VAL A 105 7.06 15.46 -3.62
N GLN A 106 7.45 14.47 -4.41
CA GLN A 106 8.43 14.59 -5.48
C GLN A 106 7.74 14.20 -6.79
N SER A 107 7.64 15.13 -7.74
CA SER A 107 6.92 14.90 -8.99
C SER A 107 7.72 15.46 -10.16
N TYR A 108 7.91 14.64 -11.18
CA TYR A 108 8.56 15.03 -12.43
C TYR A 108 7.97 14.23 -13.59
N SER A 109 7.47 14.92 -14.61
CA SER A 109 6.87 14.30 -15.80
C SER A 109 5.82 13.24 -15.41
N HIS A 110 6.01 11.98 -15.78
CA HIS A 110 5.05 10.90 -15.58
C HIS A 110 5.17 10.18 -14.23
N LEU A 111 6.14 10.52 -13.39
CA LEU A 111 6.32 9.90 -12.07
C LEU A 111 6.04 10.89 -10.95
N THR A 112 5.16 10.50 -10.02
CA THR A 112 4.89 11.22 -8.76
C THR A 112 5.05 10.28 -7.59
N PHE A 113 5.77 10.72 -6.56
CA PHE A 113 5.91 10.03 -5.29
C PHE A 113 5.43 10.91 -4.14
N VAL A 114 4.49 10.41 -3.33
CA VAL A 114 3.91 11.13 -2.18
C VAL A 114 4.22 10.39 -0.89
N LYS A 115 4.80 11.10 0.08
CA LYS A 115 4.92 10.65 1.47
C LYS A 115 3.76 11.26 2.24
N VAL A 116 2.89 10.43 2.80
CA VAL A 116 1.71 10.89 3.53
C VAL A 116 2.03 10.90 5.03
N HIS A 117 1.89 12.06 5.66
CA HIS A 117 2.16 12.23 7.09
C HIS A 117 1.08 11.56 7.95
N GLU A 118 1.50 10.99 9.09
CA GLU A 118 0.64 10.28 10.05
C GLU A 118 -0.23 9.20 9.39
N ALA A 119 0.36 8.42 8.48
CA ALA A 119 -0.31 7.30 7.83
C ALA A 119 0.53 6.04 7.89
N GLY A 120 -0.11 4.90 8.16
CA GLY A 120 0.51 3.58 8.14
C GLY A 120 0.37 2.89 6.78
N HIS A 121 0.31 1.56 6.81
CA HIS A 121 0.19 0.73 5.61
C HIS A 121 -1.07 1.04 4.79
N MET A 122 -2.17 1.38 5.47
CA MET A 122 -3.45 1.65 4.87
C MET A 122 -3.73 3.15 4.84
N VAL A 123 -2.98 3.89 4.01
CA VAL A 123 -3.08 5.37 3.90
C VAL A 123 -4.52 5.89 3.81
N PRO A 124 -5.45 5.32 3.00
CA PRO A 124 -6.82 5.80 2.96
C PRO A 124 -7.63 5.53 4.25
N GLY A 125 -7.22 4.55 5.04
CA GLY A 125 -7.80 4.28 6.36
C GLY A 125 -7.34 5.28 7.41
N ASP A 126 -6.05 5.60 7.43
CA ASP A 126 -5.46 6.51 8.42
C ASP A 126 -5.69 7.99 8.06
N GLN A 127 -5.53 8.34 6.79
CA GLN A 127 -5.61 9.72 6.27
C GLN A 127 -6.59 9.84 5.09
N PRO A 128 -7.91 9.62 5.30
CA PRO A 128 -8.89 9.54 4.22
C PRO A 128 -9.02 10.82 3.39
N LYS A 129 -8.91 12.00 4.02
CA LYS A 129 -8.98 13.29 3.32
C LYS A 129 -7.77 13.52 2.42
N LEU A 130 -6.57 13.16 2.89
CA LEU A 130 -5.33 13.27 2.11
C LEU A 130 -5.36 12.27 0.95
N ALA A 131 -5.77 11.03 1.22
CA ALA A 131 -5.91 10.00 0.18
C ALA A 131 -6.89 10.42 -0.91
N LEU A 132 -8.04 11.00 -0.54
CA LEU A 132 -9.01 11.48 -1.51
C LEU A 132 -8.44 12.60 -2.38
N ASP A 133 -7.80 13.60 -1.80
CA ASP A 133 -7.17 14.70 -2.57
C ASP A 133 -6.08 14.16 -3.50
N MET A 134 -5.20 13.29 -3.00
CA MET A 134 -4.13 12.66 -3.77
C MET A 134 -4.65 11.86 -4.97
N ILE A 135 -5.65 10.99 -4.75
CA ILE A 135 -6.25 10.17 -5.81
C ILE A 135 -6.99 11.07 -6.81
N THR A 136 -7.75 12.07 -6.33
CA THR A 136 -8.47 13.03 -7.17
C THR A 136 -7.51 13.79 -8.08
N LYS A 137 -6.40 14.33 -7.53
CA LYS A 137 -5.36 14.99 -8.31
C LYS A 137 -4.77 14.07 -9.36
N PHE A 138 -4.48 12.82 -9.00
CA PHE A 138 -3.95 11.85 -9.95
C PHE A 138 -4.93 11.55 -11.09
N ILE A 139 -6.17 11.16 -10.81
CA ILE A 139 -7.10 10.76 -11.88
C ILE A 139 -7.48 11.92 -12.80
N HIS A 140 -7.56 13.15 -12.27
CA HIS A 140 -7.87 14.36 -13.04
C HIS A 140 -6.64 15.05 -13.64
N ASN A 141 -5.44 14.48 -13.47
CA ASN A 141 -4.19 15.05 -13.96
C ASN A 141 -3.95 16.50 -13.48
N GLN A 142 -4.23 16.74 -12.20
CA GLN A 142 -3.94 18.01 -11.54
C GLN A 142 -2.52 18.01 -10.98
N THR A 143 -2.00 19.21 -10.73
CA THR A 143 -0.69 19.38 -10.11
C THR A 143 -0.73 19.01 -8.63
N PHE A 144 0.24 18.20 -8.23
CA PHE A 144 0.48 17.89 -6.82
C PHE A 144 1.03 19.09 -6.06
#